data_AF-A0A5T1B2V4-F1
#
_entry.id   AF-A0A5T1B2V4-F1
#
_cell.length_a   1.000
_cell.length_b   1.000
_cell.length_c   1.000
_cell.angle_alpha   90.00
_cell.angle_beta   90.00
_cell.angle_gamma   90.00
#
_symmetry.space_group_name_H-M   'P 1'
#
loop_
_entity.id
_entity.type
_entity.pdbx_description
1 polymer ?
#
loop_
_entity_poly.entity_id
_entity_poly.type
_entity_poly.pdbx_seq_one_letter_code
_entity_poly.pdbx_strand_id
1 'polypeptide(L)'
;MPIPDLNSKIIRFLKDTYKNETYIYGVFGIYLKKHLSNLDENSSIEDICDIVGSIDKNKLNELYAVVKPQEDSTKFPKSIKSRIFKLICQEVNITENEMKAFLEYHKTDYNRN
;
A
#
# COMPACT_ATOMS: atom_id res chain seq x y z
N MET A 1 -20.15 -1.89 -3.41
CA MET A 1 -19.76 -2.04 -1.99
C MET A 1 -18.37 -1.44 -1.80
N PRO A 2 -18.06 -0.74 -0.69
CA PRO A 2 -16.67 -0.41 -0.38
C PRO A 2 -15.90 -1.73 -0.32
N ILE A 3 -14.71 -1.76 -0.93
CA ILE A 3 -13.82 -2.93 -0.88
C ILE A 3 -13.74 -3.38 0.57
N PRO A 4 -14.17 -4.61 0.92
CA PRO A 4 -14.37 -5.01 2.30
C PRO A 4 -13.05 -4.98 3.06
N ASP A 5 -12.84 -3.85 3.72
CA ASP A 5 -11.84 -3.55 4.72
C ASP A 5 -10.38 -3.73 4.27
N LEU A 6 -10.03 -3.24 3.08
CA LEU A 6 -8.64 -3.20 2.57
C LEU A 6 -7.67 -2.60 3.62
N ASN A 7 -8.12 -1.55 4.32
CA ASN A 7 -7.41 -0.95 5.44
C ASN A 7 -7.17 -1.96 6.56
N SER A 8 -8.22 -2.62 7.07
CA SER A 8 -8.06 -3.61 8.14
C SER A 8 -7.26 -4.84 7.71
N LYS A 9 -7.31 -5.25 6.44
CA LYS A 9 -6.49 -6.34 5.90
C LYS A 9 -5.01 -5.97 5.92
N ILE A 10 -4.65 -4.77 5.48
CA ILE A 10 -3.27 -4.26 5.55
C ILE A 10 -2.84 -4.12 7.01
N ILE A 11 -3.67 -3.53 7.87
CA ILE A 11 -3.40 -3.36 9.32
C ILE A 11 -3.18 -4.71 9.99
N ARG A 12 -4.03 -5.71 9.74
CA ARG A 12 -3.92 -7.06 10.28
C ARG A 12 -2.63 -7.75 9.82
N PHE A 13 -2.33 -7.67 8.54
CA PHE A 13 -1.08 -8.18 7.98
C PHE A 13 0.16 -7.57 8.67
N LEU A 14 0.15 -6.25 8.89
CA LEU A 14 1.25 -5.55 9.55
C LEU A 14 1.36 -5.91 11.03
N LYS A 15 0.23 -6.02 11.73
CA LYS A 15 0.15 -6.49 13.12
C LYS A 15 0.78 -7.88 13.26
N ASP A 16 0.37 -8.82 12.40
CA ASP A 16 0.87 -10.20 12.43
C ASP A 16 2.38 -10.26 12.15
N THR A 17 2.87 -9.38 11.28
CA THR A 17 4.29 -9.33 10.90
C THR A 17 5.16 -8.71 11.99
N TYR A 18 4.68 -7.67 12.67
CA TYR A 18 5.58 -6.83 13.48
C TYR A 18 5.14 -6.55 14.94
N LYS A 19 3.95 -6.98 15.36
CA LYS A 19 3.49 -7.00 16.77
C LYS A 19 3.50 -5.67 17.55
N ASN A 20 3.68 -4.51 16.90
CA ASN A 20 3.56 -3.19 17.53
C ASN A 20 2.22 -2.52 17.15
N GLU A 21 1.19 -2.84 17.93
CA GLU A 21 -0.21 -2.51 17.61
C GLU A 21 -0.51 -1.01 17.70
N THR A 22 0.03 -0.31 18.69
CA THR A 22 -0.32 1.09 18.99
C THR A 22 -0.08 2.01 17.79
N TYR A 23 1.08 1.89 17.14
CA TYR A 23 1.39 2.74 15.98
C TYR A 23 0.64 2.28 14.71
N ILE A 24 0.49 0.96 14.50
CA ILE A 24 -0.18 0.39 13.34
C ILE A 24 -1.67 0.79 13.32
N TYR A 25 -2.39 0.65 14.42
CA TYR A 25 -3.82 1.00 14.50
C TYR A 25 -4.06 2.50 14.68
N GLY A 26 -3.20 3.19 15.43
CA GLY A 26 -3.35 4.62 15.69
C GLY A 26 -2.96 5.47 14.50
N VAL A 27 -1.66 5.70 14.33
CA VAL A 27 -1.15 6.67 13.36
C VAL A 27 -1.23 6.14 11.93
N PHE A 28 -0.77 4.91 11.70
CA PHE A 28 -0.70 4.35 10.35
C PHE A 28 -2.09 3.94 9.82
N GLY A 29 -2.98 3.44 10.69
CA GLY A 29 -4.34 3.10 10.32
C GLY A 29 -5.16 4.31 9.86
N ILE A 30 -5.03 5.45 10.54
CA ILE A 30 -5.66 6.72 10.10
C ILE A 30 -5.10 7.16 8.75
N TYR A 31 -3.78 7.06 8.55
CA TYR A 31 -3.14 7.37 7.28
C TYR A 31 -3.69 6.50 6.14
N LEU A 32 -3.68 5.17 6.31
CA LEU A 32 -4.23 4.24 5.32
C LEU A 32 -5.69 4.55 5.02
N LYS A 33 -6.51 4.79 6.04
CA LYS A 33 -7.93 5.11 5.87
C LYS A 33 -8.13 6.35 4.99
N LYS A 34 -7.36 7.42 5.20
CA LYS A 34 -7.45 8.64 4.39
C LYS A 34 -7.13 8.39 2.91
N HIS A 35 -6.15 7.53 2.63
CA HIS A 35 -5.66 7.29 1.27
C HIS A 35 -6.45 6.21 0.52
N LEU A 36 -6.99 5.21 1.23
CA LEU A 36 -7.67 4.06 0.64
C LEU A 36 -9.21 4.13 0.73
N SER A 37 -9.79 5.10 1.45
CA SER A 37 -11.26 5.21 1.61
C SER A 37 -12.01 5.47 0.31
N ASN A 38 -11.31 5.96 -0.71
CA ASN A 38 -11.91 6.35 -1.98
C ASN A 38 -11.99 5.19 -2.98
N LEU A 39 -11.43 4.02 -2.63
CA LEU A 39 -11.54 2.82 -3.46
C LEU A 39 -12.86 2.09 -3.21
N ASP A 40 -13.57 1.86 -4.30
CA ASP A 40 -14.74 1.00 -4.38
C ASP A 40 -14.60 0.02 -5.55
N GLU A 41 -15.64 -0.80 -5.75
CA GLU A 41 -15.69 -1.82 -6.81
C GLU A 41 -15.69 -1.24 -8.24
N ASN A 42 -15.91 0.07 -8.40
CA ASN A 42 -15.96 0.77 -9.68
C ASN A 42 -14.70 1.61 -9.93
N SER A 43 -13.75 1.61 -9.00
CA SER A 43 -12.51 2.39 -9.12
C SER A 43 -11.67 1.92 -10.29
N SER A 44 -11.15 2.87 -11.08
CA SER A 44 -10.32 2.58 -12.24
C SER A 44 -8.91 2.12 -11.82
N ILE A 45 -8.17 1.51 -12.75
CA ILE A 45 -6.75 1.17 -12.54
C ILE A 45 -5.93 2.43 -12.24
N GLU A 46 -6.32 3.58 -12.80
CA GLU A 46 -5.74 4.91 -12.54
C GLU A 46 -5.91 5.33 -11.09
N ASP A 47 -7.15 5.30 -10.57
CA ASP A 47 -7.47 5.64 -9.18
C ASP A 47 -6.66 4.77 -8.19
N ILE A 48 -6.52 3.48 -8.52
CA ILE A 48 -5.77 2.54 -7.70
C ILE A 48 -4.27 2.80 -7.79
N CYS A 49 -3.73 3.13 -8.95
CA CYS A 49 -2.33 3.51 -9.12
C CYS A 49 -1.99 4.78 -8.35
N ASP A 50 -2.85 5.79 -8.44
CA ASP A 50 -2.69 7.05 -7.73
C ASP A 50 -2.70 6.82 -6.23
N ILE A 51 -3.59 5.96 -5.74
CA ILE A 51 -3.67 5.65 -4.32
C ILE A 51 -2.47 4.81 -3.86
N VAL A 52 -2.09 3.74 -4.57
CA VAL A 52 -0.90 2.92 -4.28
C VAL A 52 0.38 3.76 -4.33
N GLY A 53 0.48 4.65 -5.31
CA GLY A 53 1.56 5.64 -5.44
C GLY A 53 1.54 6.67 -4.31
N SER A 54 0.35 7.07 -3.84
CA SER A 54 0.16 8.01 -2.73
C SER A 54 0.41 7.40 -1.36
N ILE A 55 0.53 6.06 -1.24
CA ILE A 55 1.07 5.44 -0.03
C ILE A 55 2.55 5.83 0.03
N ASP A 56 2.80 6.95 0.71
CA ASP A 56 4.09 7.59 0.80
C ASP A 56 5.13 6.59 1.29
N LYS A 57 6.12 6.36 0.43
CA LYS A 57 7.29 5.52 0.73
C LYS A 57 7.95 5.95 2.03
N ASN A 58 7.94 7.24 2.35
CA ASN A 58 8.46 7.79 3.60
C ASN A 58 7.58 7.38 4.76
N LYS A 59 6.25 7.41 4.65
CA LYS A 59 5.34 6.98 5.71
C LYS A 59 5.44 5.47 6.01
N LEU A 60 5.67 4.65 4.98
CA LEU A 60 6.00 3.23 5.14
C LEU A 60 7.35 3.02 5.85
N ASN A 61 8.37 3.84 5.56
CA ASN A 61 9.66 3.73 6.25
C ASN A 61 9.59 4.29 7.68
N GLU A 62 8.78 5.31 7.94
CA GLU A 62 8.49 5.82 9.29
C GLU A 62 7.83 4.74 10.15
N LEU A 63 6.81 4.07 9.60
CA LEU A 63 6.23 2.87 10.20
C LEU A 63 7.31 1.83 10.52
N TYR A 64 8.17 1.50 9.55
CA TYR A 64 9.23 0.51 9.77
C TYR A 64 10.16 0.91 10.92
N ALA A 65 10.62 2.15 10.95
CA ALA A 65 11.57 2.66 11.95
C ALA A 65 11.00 2.58 13.38
N VAL A 66 9.71 2.86 13.55
CA VAL A 66 9.02 2.75 14.86
C VAL A 66 8.85 1.28 15.28
N VAL A 67 8.66 0.40 14.32
CA VAL A 67 8.19 -0.96 14.55
C VAL A 67 9.34 -1.98 14.63
N LYS A 68 10.48 -1.72 13.97
CA LYS A 68 11.66 -2.58 14.02
C LYS A 68 12.92 -1.75 14.30
N PRO A 69 13.20 -1.43 15.57
CA PRO A 69 14.33 -0.59 15.95
C PRO A 69 15.71 -1.28 15.84
N GLN A 70 15.79 -2.56 15.45
CA GLN A 70 17.03 -3.37 15.51
C GLN A 70 17.52 -3.92 14.15
N GLU A 71 16.94 -3.54 13.02
CA GLU A 71 17.54 -3.85 11.71
C GLU A 71 18.20 -2.59 11.14
N ASP A 72 19.49 -2.68 10.83
CA ASP A 72 20.33 -1.70 10.13
C ASP A 72 19.84 -1.33 8.70
N SER A 73 18.58 -1.62 8.37
CA SER A 73 17.98 -1.38 7.06
C SER A 73 17.05 -0.17 7.18
N THR A 74 17.47 0.98 6.67
CA THR A 74 16.70 2.26 6.70
C THR A 74 15.38 2.24 5.91
N LYS A 75 14.88 1.06 5.50
CA LYS A 75 13.79 0.92 4.53
C LYS A 75 12.90 -0.27 4.83
N PHE A 76 11.59 -0.04 4.71
CA PHE A 76 10.59 -1.09 4.77
C PHE A 76 10.88 -2.17 3.69
N PRO A 77 10.98 -3.47 4.04
CA PRO A 77 11.52 -4.51 3.16
C PRO A 77 10.74 -4.66 1.83
N LYS A 78 11.47 -4.93 0.74
CA LYS A 78 10.88 -5.10 -0.61
C LYS A 78 9.81 -6.21 -0.65
N SER A 79 10.03 -7.31 0.09
CA SER A 79 9.08 -8.41 0.19
C SER A 79 7.75 -7.99 0.81
N ILE A 80 7.78 -7.14 1.84
CA ILE A 80 6.57 -6.67 2.53
C ILE A 80 5.83 -5.64 1.65
N LYS A 81 6.56 -4.73 0.97
CA LYS A 81 5.95 -3.84 -0.04
C LYS A 81 5.24 -4.62 -1.14
N SER A 82 5.89 -5.68 -1.65
CA SER A 82 5.31 -6.55 -2.66
C SER A 82 4.05 -7.26 -2.15
N ARG A 83 4.01 -7.70 -0.90
CA ARG A 83 2.81 -8.33 -0.31
C ARG A 83 1.66 -7.35 -0.11
N ILE A 84 1.92 -6.12 0.35
CA ILE A 84 0.89 -5.07 0.45
C ILE A 84 0.32 -4.76 -0.94
N PHE A 85 1.19 -4.62 -1.94
CA PHE A 85 0.77 -4.40 -3.32
C PHE A 85 -0.15 -5.52 -3.84
N LYS A 86 0.23 -6.79 -3.61
CA LYS A 86 -0.60 -7.96 -3.97
C LYS A 86 -1.97 -7.93 -3.31
N LEU A 87 -2.04 -7.61 -2.02
CA LEU A 87 -3.30 -7.48 -1.29
C LEU A 87 -4.18 -6.41 -1.92
N ILE A 88 -3.62 -5.23 -2.24
CA ILE A 88 -4.40 -4.17 -2.91
C ILE A 88 -4.95 -4.68 -4.24
N CYS A 89 -4.12 -5.26 -5.10
CA CYS A 89 -4.54 -5.84 -6.39
C CYS A 89 -5.65 -6.89 -6.26
N GLN A 90 -5.55 -7.81 -5.30
CA GLN A 90 -6.57 -8.85 -5.08
C GLN A 90 -7.92 -8.26 -4.66
N GLU A 91 -7.88 -7.27 -3.76
CA GLU A 91 -9.08 -6.66 -3.20
C GLU A 91 -9.84 -5.78 -4.20
N VAL A 92 -9.11 -5.18 -5.15
CA VAL A 92 -9.69 -4.40 -6.26
C VAL A 92 -9.98 -5.26 -7.51
N ASN A 93 -9.80 -6.59 -7.43
CA ASN A 93 -10.01 -7.55 -8.52
C ASN A 93 -9.20 -7.24 -9.80
N ILE A 94 -7.94 -6.81 -9.66
CA ILE A 94 -7.01 -6.55 -10.77
C ILE A 94 -5.77 -7.45 -10.61
N THR A 95 -5.27 -7.99 -11.72
CA THR A 95 -4.05 -8.80 -11.68
C THR A 95 -2.81 -7.92 -11.52
N GLU A 96 -1.74 -8.47 -10.92
CA GLU A 96 -0.46 -7.75 -10.86
C GLU A 96 0.09 -7.37 -12.24
N ASN A 97 -0.24 -8.14 -13.28
CA ASN A 97 0.26 -7.91 -14.62
C ASN A 97 -0.46 -6.74 -15.29
N GLU A 98 -1.78 -6.63 -15.14
CA GLU A 98 -2.56 -5.48 -15.61
C GLU A 98 -2.06 -4.19 -14.93
N MET A 99 -1.85 -4.26 -13.60
CA MET A 99 -1.32 -3.13 -12.85
C MET A 99 0.11 -2.74 -13.28
N LYS A 100 1.00 -3.72 -13.51
CA LYS A 100 2.37 -3.46 -13.98
C LYS A 100 2.39 -2.91 -15.41
N ALA A 101 1.59 -3.49 -16.31
CA ALA A 101 1.49 -3.05 -17.70
C ALA A 101 0.98 -1.60 -17.77
N PHE A 102 -0.01 -1.25 -16.94
CA PHE A 102 -0.49 0.12 -16.79
C PHE A 102 0.62 1.07 -16.30
N LEU A 103 1.31 0.71 -15.21
CA LEU A 103 2.42 1.52 -14.68
C LEU A 103 3.58 1.67 -15.68
N GLU A 104 3.84 0.66 -16.51
CA GLU A 104 4.87 0.71 -17.56
C GLU A 104 4.46 1.61 -18.71
N TYR A 105 3.22 1.51 -19.18
CA TYR A 105 2.64 2.39 -20.21
C TYR A 105 2.75 3.88 -19.81
N HIS A 106 2.37 4.22 -18.58
CA HIS A 106 2.45 5.60 -18.10
C HIS A 106 3.87 6.07 -17.74
N LYS A 107 4.81 5.16 -17.43
CA LYS A 107 6.24 5.51 -17.33
C LYS A 107 6.84 5.90 -18.68
N THR A 108 6.41 5.25 -19.76
CA THR A 108 6.88 5.59 -21.11
C THR A 108 6.37 6.94 -21.60
N ASP A 109 5.20 7.39 -21.15
CA ASP A 109 4.68 8.72 -21.50
C ASP A 109 5.35 9.85 -20.70
N TYR A 110 5.80 9.59 -19.46
CA TYR A 110 6.55 10.57 -18.67
C TYR A 110 7.97 10.84 -19.21
N ASN A 111 8.55 9.90 -19.97
CA ASN A 111 9.85 10.06 -20.64
C ASN A 111 9.73 10.62 -22.07
N ARG A 112 8.52 11.00 -22.50
CA ARG A 112 8.26 11.58 -23.84
C ARG A 112 8.07 13.10 -23.84
N ASN A 113 8.21 13.77 -22.69
CA ASN A 113 8.20 15.23 -22.58
C ASN A 113 9.53 15.77 -22.06
#